data_AF-A0A518C0N6-F1
#
_entry.id   AF-A0A518C0N6-F1
#
_cell.length_a   1.000
_cell.length_b   1.000
_cell.length_c   1.000
_cell.angle_alpha   90.00
_cell.angle_beta   90.00
_cell.angle_gamma   90.00
#
_symmetry.space_group_name_H-M   'P 1'
#
loop_
_entity.id
_entity.type
_entity.pdbx_description
1 polymer ?
#
loop_
_entity_poly.entity_id
_entity_poly.type
_entity_poly.pdbx_seq_one_letter_code
_entity_poly.pdbx_strand_id
1 'polypeptide(L)'
;MTAMPLVTAEMSPLTEGVMLTIVGMTVVFGSLIVLLFLVRLIGAALSDREKPVAAPAAAAVSTAPAPASSGGVDDGALIAVLSAAAAAVVGRRVRIQGVRMVTRRDRAWSQQGRRSIMTSHRPQR
;
A
#
# COMPACT_ATOMS: atom_id res chain seq x y z
N MET A 1 -0.75 18.05 -56.53
CA MET A 1 -1.56 17.99 -55.29
C MET A 1 -0.83 17.04 -54.36
N THR A 2 -0.18 17.41 -53.26
CA THR A 2 -0.11 18.65 -52.48
C THR A 2 1.27 18.65 -51.81
N ALA A 3 1.91 19.82 -51.82
CA ALA A 3 3.19 20.08 -51.20
C ALA A 3 3.10 20.07 -49.65
N MET A 4 4.28 19.99 -49.05
CA MET A 4 4.69 20.41 -47.70
C MET A 4 4.58 19.38 -46.56
N PRO A 5 5.70 18.72 -46.17
CA PRO A 5 5.97 18.49 -44.76
C PRO A 5 6.36 19.83 -44.11
N LEU A 6 5.37 20.69 -43.86
CA LEU A 6 5.48 21.82 -42.93
C LEU A 6 5.22 21.32 -41.51
N VAL A 7 6.11 20.48 -41.00
CA VAL A 7 6.20 20.07 -39.59
C VAL A 7 7.67 19.66 -39.44
N THR A 8 8.58 20.32 -38.74
CA THR A 8 8.58 21.34 -37.69
C THR A 8 10.04 21.78 -37.61
N ALA A 9 10.32 22.97 -37.08
CA ALA A 9 11.68 23.49 -36.88
C ALA A 9 12.71 22.41 -36.48
N GLU A 10 13.87 22.45 -37.12
CA GLU A 10 15.08 21.64 -36.90
C GLU A 10 15.51 21.62 -35.42
N MET A 11 14.75 20.96 -34.55
CA MET A 11 15.21 20.57 -33.23
C MET A 11 16.17 19.42 -33.49
N SER A 12 17.47 19.65 -33.27
CA SER A 12 18.47 18.61 -33.46
C SER A 12 18.04 17.34 -32.71
N PRO A 13 18.25 16.13 -33.26
CA PRO A 13 17.83 14.88 -32.62
C PRO A 13 18.39 14.74 -31.19
N LEU A 14 19.52 15.41 -30.93
CA LEU A 14 20.09 15.58 -29.60
C LEU A 14 19.17 16.36 -28.64
N THR A 15 18.57 17.46 -29.10
CA THR A 15 17.65 18.30 -28.32
C THR A 15 16.36 17.54 -27.99
N GLU A 16 15.87 16.73 -28.91
CA GLU A 16 14.69 15.89 -28.69
C GLU A 16 14.95 14.81 -27.63
N GLY A 17 16.11 14.14 -27.70
CA GLY A 17 16.55 13.21 -26.66
C GLY A 17 16.70 13.87 -25.30
N VAL A 18 17.31 15.06 -25.23
CA VAL A 18 17.45 15.82 -23.97
C VAL A 18 16.08 16.19 -23.41
N MET A 19 15.16 16.68 -24.23
CA MET A 19 13.78 16.97 -23.79
C MET A 19 13.08 15.72 -23.26
N LEU A 20 13.21 14.58 -23.93
CA LEU A 20 12.60 13.32 -23.49
C LEU A 20 13.14 12.87 -22.13
N THR A 21 14.45 12.98 -21.89
CA THR A 21 15.04 12.64 -20.59
C THR A 21 14.56 13.58 -19.48
N ILE A 22 14.47 14.88 -19.72
CA ILE A 22 13.97 15.86 -18.75
C ILE A 22 12.51 15.57 -18.42
N VAL A 23 11.66 15.33 -19.42
CA VAL A 23 10.24 15.02 -19.23
C VAL A 23 10.10 13.69 -18.47
N GLY A 24 10.80 12.64 -18.89
CA GLY A 24 10.78 11.34 -18.22
C GLY A 24 11.23 11.44 -16.76
N MET A 25 12.31 12.16 -16.50
CA MET A 25 12.83 12.40 -15.16
C MET A 25 11.81 13.17 -14.30
N THR A 26 11.18 14.20 -14.85
CA THR A 26 10.15 14.99 -14.17
C THR A 26 8.92 14.15 -13.85
N VAL A 27 8.48 13.28 -14.76
CA VAL A 27 7.34 12.38 -14.54
C VAL A 27 7.64 11.36 -13.44
N VAL A 28 8.84 10.77 -13.43
CA VAL A 28 9.24 9.81 -12.40
C VAL A 28 9.31 10.49 -11.03
N PHE A 29 10.03 11.60 -10.91
CA PHE A 29 10.09 12.35 -9.64
C PHE A 29 8.72 12.88 -9.21
N GLY A 30 7.93 13.40 -10.15
CA GLY A 30 6.57 13.87 -9.90
C GLY A 30 5.68 12.74 -9.38
N SER A 31 5.75 11.56 -9.98
CA SER A 31 5.02 10.37 -9.52
C SER A 31 5.40 10.02 -8.07
N LEU A 32 6.69 9.98 -7.74
CA LEU A 32 7.15 9.72 -6.36
C LEU A 32 6.62 10.77 -5.36
N ILE A 33 6.63 12.05 -5.75
CA ILE A 33 6.12 13.14 -4.91
C ILE A 33 4.61 13.00 -4.71
N VAL A 34 3.85 12.70 -5.77
CA VAL A 34 2.40 12.50 -5.71
C VAL A 34 2.06 11.31 -4.80
N LEU A 35 2.79 10.20 -4.91
CA LEU A 35 2.62 9.04 -4.03
C LEU A 35 2.88 9.41 -2.57
N LEU A 36 3.98 10.15 -2.29
CA LEU A 36 4.29 10.61 -0.93
C LEU A 36 3.22 11.56 -0.39
N PHE A 37 2.74 12.48 -1.23
CA PHE A 37 1.70 13.43 -0.87
C PHE A 37 0.40 12.71 -0.50
N LEU A 38 0.00 11.70 -1.27
CA LEU A 38 -1.21 10.93 -1.00
C LEU A 38 -1.13 10.17 0.34
N VAL A 39 0.02 9.55 0.62
CA VAL A 39 0.27 8.89 1.92
C VAL A 39 0.23 9.90 3.06
N ARG A 40 0.83 11.08 2.89
CA ARG A 40 0.79 12.15 3.90
C ARG A 40 -0.60 12.72 4.11
N LEU A 41 -1.40 12.85 3.07
CA LEU A 41 -2.76 13.37 3.17
C LEU A 41 -3.66 12.42 3.96
N ILE A 42 -3.53 11.11 3.73
CA ILE A 42 -4.20 10.07 4.53
C ILE A 42 -3.68 10.10 5.96
N GLY A 43 -2.36 10.15 6.15
CA GLY A 43 -1.74 10.24 7.47
C GLY A 43 -2.20 11.46 8.27
N ALA A 44 -2.32 12.63 7.63
CA ALA A 44 -2.81 13.86 8.26
C ALA A 44 -4.31 13.78 8.58
N ALA A 45 -5.13 13.24 7.66
CA ALA A 45 -6.57 13.07 7.89
C ALA A 45 -6.88 12.03 8.99
N LEU A 46 -6.01 11.04 9.20
CA LEU A 46 -6.08 10.11 10.33
C LEU A 46 -5.50 10.72 11.62
N SER A 47 -4.45 11.55 11.51
CA SER A 47 -3.85 12.25 12.66
C SER A 47 -4.80 13.27 13.30
N ASP A 48 -5.71 13.88 12.54
CA ASP A 48 -6.79 14.72 13.11
C ASP A 48 -7.80 13.92 13.96
N ARG A 49 -7.80 12.58 13.82
CA ARG A 49 -8.62 11.66 14.62
C ARG A 49 -7.85 10.99 15.75
N GLU A 50 -6.52 11.07 15.74
CA GLU A 50 -5.64 10.64 16.82
C GLU A 50 -5.19 11.86 17.62
N LYS A 51 -5.80 12.04 18.80
CA LYS A 51 -5.21 12.84 19.89
C LYS A 51 -3.73 12.42 19.99
N PRO A 52 -2.76 13.35 19.99
CA PRO A 52 -1.35 13.02 19.94
C PRO A 52 -1.04 12.00 21.04
N VAL A 53 -0.50 10.85 20.66
CA VAL A 53 0.21 9.96 21.57
C VAL A 53 1.41 10.77 22.07
N ALA A 54 1.20 11.42 23.21
CA ALA A 54 2.23 12.10 23.94
C ALA A 54 3.35 11.09 24.22
N ALA A 55 4.58 11.52 23.93
CA ALA A 55 5.77 10.83 24.38
C ALA A 55 5.62 10.43 25.87
N PRO A 56 6.07 9.23 26.27
CA PRO A 56 5.80 8.73 27.60
C PRO A 56 6.60 9.51 28.63
N ALA A 57 5.97 10.52 29.25
CA ALA A 57 6.41 11.07 30.51
C ALA A 57 5.93 10.14 31.62
N ALA A 58 6.90 9.54 32.33
CA ALA A 58 6.66 8.74 33.51
C ALA A 58 5.92 9.54 34.59
N ALA A 59 4.82 8.99 35.12
CA ALA A 59 4.47 9.04 36.55
C ALA A 59 3.17 8.29 36.87
N ALA A 60 3.24 7.56 37.99
CA ALA A 60 2.18 7.17 38.92
C ALA A 60 1.18 6.07 38.49
N VAL A 61 1.51 4.88 38.96
CA VAL A 61 0.70 3.68 39.19
C VAL A 61 -0.68 3.97 39.82
N SER A 62 -1.74 3.40 39.23
CA SER A 62 -2.94 3.00 39.96
C SER A 62 -3.61 1.81 39.27
N THR A 63 -3.99 0.85 40.10
CA THR A 63 -4.29 -0.56 39.84
C THR A 63 -5.55 -0.80 39.00
N ALA A 64 -5.39 -1.46 37.85
CA ALA A 64 -6.41 -2.31 37.23
C ALA A 64 -5.69 -3.44 36.45
N PRO A 65 -6.22 -4.68 36.40
CA PRO A 65 -5.54 -5.78 35.74
C PRO A 65 -5.42 -5.49 34.24
N ALA A 66 -4.22 -5.14 33.80
CA ALA A 66 -3.92 -4.96 32.39
C ALA A 66 -4.01 -6.34 31.70
N PRO A 67 -4.73 -6.47 30.57
CA PRO A 67 -4.50 -7.61 29.69
C PRO A 67 -3.03 -7.54 29.28
N ALA A 68 -2.32 -8.65 29.46
CA ALA A 68 -0.91 -8.77 29.13
C ALA A 68 -0.70 -8.35 27.67
N SER A 69 -0.16 -7.15 27.48
CA SER A 69 0.31 -6.68 26.20
C SER A 69 1.55 -7.49 25.85
N SER A 70 1.32 -8.62 25.20
CA SER A 70 2.38 -9.30 24.45
C SER A 70 2.85 -8.31 23.40
N GLY A 71 4.15 -8.01 23.35
CA GLY A 71 4.76 -7.04 22.42
C GLY A 71 4.68 -7.43 20.94
N GLY A 72 3.65 -8.16 20.53
CA GLY A 72 3.20 -8.31 19.16
C GLY A 72 2.07 -7.31 18.86
N VAL A 73 1.83 -7.08 17.58
CA VAL A 73 0.66 -6.33 17.10
C VAL A 73 -0.59 -6.89 17.78
N ASP A 74 -1.39 -6.04 18.40
CA ASP A 74 -2.62 -6.46 19.08
C ASP A 74 -3.61 -7.02 18.06
N ASP A 75 -3.86 -8.32 18.15
CA ASP A 75 -4.82 -9.03 17.31
C ASP A 75 -6.22 -8.40 17.43
N GLY A 76 -6.58 -7.85 18.61
CA GLY A 76 -7.83 -7.15 18.84
C GLY A 76 -7.97 -5.89 17.98
N ALA A 77 -6.94 -5.05 17.96
CA ALA A 77 -6.89 -3.85 17.11
C ALA A 77 -7.01 -4.19 15.62
N LEU A 78 -6.32 -5.24 15.15
CA LEU A 78 -6.41 -5.69 13.74
C LEU A 78 -7.82 -6.16 13.36
N ILE A 79 -8.46 -6.93 14.25
CA ILE A 79 -9.83 -7.39 14.04
C ILE A 79 -10.80 -6.20 13.98
N ALA A 80 -10.62 -5.21 14.85
CA ALA A 80 -11.44 -4.00 14.86
C ALA A 80 -11.30 -3.19 13.55
N VAL A 81 -10.07 -2.95 13.09
CA VAL A 81 -9.83 -2.24 11.82
C VAL A 81 -10.39 -3.02 10.63
N LEU A 82 -10.16 -4.33 10.57
CA LEU A 82 -10.69 -5.18 9.49
C LEU A 82 -12.23 -5.20 9.49
N SER A 83 -12.84 -5.19 10.68
CA SER A 83 -14.28 -5.14 10.84
C SER A 83 -14.88 -3.81 10.36
N ALA A 84 -14.23 -2.70 10.68
CA ALA A 84 -14.63 -1.37 10.23
C ALA A 84 -14.51 -1.25 8.70
N ALA A 85 -13.42 -1.76 8.12
CA ALA A 85 -13.23 -1.81 6.68
C ALA A 85 -14.31 -2.65 5.99
N ALA A 86 -14.62 -3.83 6.52
CA ALA A 86 -15.69 -4.69 5.99
C ALA A 86 -17.06 -4.01 6.07
N ALA A 87 -17.36 -3.33 7.19
CA ALA A 87 -18.61 -2.58 7.35
C ALA A 87 -18.70 -1.39 6.37
N ALA A 88 -17.59 -0.69 6.14
CA ALA A 88 -17.52 0.43 5.19
C ALA A 88 -17.72 -0.01 3.74
N VAL A 89 -17.11 -1.13 3.32
CA VAL A 89 -17.25 -1.67 1.95
C VAL A 89 -18.65 -2.22 1.70
N VAL A 90 -19.26 -2.88 2.68
CA VAL A 90 -20.60 -3.49 2.53
C VAL A 90 -21.71 -2.43 2.71
N GLY A 91 -21.43 -1.31 3.36
CA GLY A 91 -22.39 -0.21 3.58
C GLY A 91 -23.56 -0.55 4.49
N ARG A 92 -23.50 -1.68 5.21
CA ARG A 92 -24.54 -2.18 6.13
C ARG A 92 -23.90 -2.74 7.39
N ARG A 93 -24.71 -2.96 8.43
CA ARG A 93 -24.24 -3.60 9.67
C ARG A 93 -23.81 -5.05 9.37
N VAL A 94 -22.50 -5.31 9.46
CA VAL A 94 -21.91 -6.64 9.25
C VAL A 94 -21.68 -7.30 10.61
N ARG A 95 -22.13 -8.54 10.78
CA ARG A 95 -21.81 -9.38 11.94
C ARG A 95 -20.74 -10.39 11.54
N ILE A 96 -19.54 -10.24 12.08
CA ILE A 96 -18.41 -11.11 11.77
C ILE A 96 -18.53 -12.38 12.62
N GLN A 97 -18.64 -13.54 11.97
CA GLN A 97 -18.83 -14.83 12.66
C GLN A 97 -17.51 -15.44 13.15
N GLY A 98 -16.39 -15.10 12.51
CA GLY A 98 -15.07 -15.58 12.92
C GLY A 98 -13.98 -14.92 12.11
N VAL A 99 -12.85 -14.66 12.77
CA VAL A 99 -11.61 -14.21 12.14
C VAL A 99 -10.59 -15.32 12.32
N ARG A 100 -10.08 -15.86 11.22
CA ARG A 100 -9.00 -16.84 11.23
C ARG A 100 -7.73 -16.17 10.75
N MET A 101 -6.71 -16.12 11.60
CA MET A 101 -5.38 -15.71 11.18
C MET A 101 -4.77 -16.77 10.27
N VAL A 102 -4.41 -16.36 9.05
CA VAL A 102 -3.70 -17.22 8.10
C VAL A 102 -2.24 -17.29 8.56
N THR A 103 -1.88 -18.37 9.26
CA THR A 103 -0.52 -18.57 9.74
C THR A 103 0.41 -18.93 8.56
N ARG A 104 1.74 -18.83 8.72
CA ARG A 104 2.71 -19.20 7.65
C ARG A 104 2.46 -20.58 7.02
N ARG A 105 1.90 -21.53 7.79
CA ARG A 105 1.58 -22.89 7.34
C ARG A 105 0.41 -22.93 6.34
N ASP A 106 -0.48 -21.94 6.37
CA ASP A 106 -1.67 -21.86 5.50
C ASP A 106 -1.43 -21.03 4.22
N ARG A 107 -0.18 -20.67 3.89
CA ARG A 107 0.15 -19.84 2.71
C ARG A 107 -0.01 -20.60 1.39
N ALA A 108 -1.26 -20.85 1.00
CA ALA A 108 -1.63 -21.46 -0.27
C ALA A 108 -1.05 -20.68 -1.45
N TRP A 109 -0.97 -19.35 -1.38
CA TRP A 109 -0.43 -18.52 -2.46
C TRP A 109 1.08 -18.73 -2.69
N SER A 110 1.91 -18.73 -1.65
CA SER A 110 3.35 -18.97 -1.81
C SER A 110 3.66 -20.43 -2.15
N GLN A 111 2.80 -21.37 -1.76
CA GLN A 111 2.88 -22.76 -2.20
C GLN A 111 2.45 -22.91 -3.66
N GLN A 112 1.43 -22.18 -4.10
CA GLN A 112 0.92 -22.24 -5.47
C GLN A 112 1.91 -21.65 -6.48
N GLY A 113 2.60 -20.55 -6.14
CA GLY A 113 3.67 -20.01 -6.97
C GLY A 113 4.84 -20.98 -7.15
N ARG A 114 5.17 -21.75 -6.11
CA ARG A 114 6.20 -22.81 -6.21
C ARG A 114 5.73 -23.98 -7.06
N ARG A 115 4.48 -24.42 -6.86
CA ARG A 115 3.86 -25.48 -7.66
C ARG A 115 3.78 -25.11 -9.14
N SER A 116 3.44 -23.88 -9.47
CA SER A 116 3.35 -23.44 -10.87
C SER A 116 4.71 -23.45 -11.56
N ILE A 117 5.79 -23.12 -10.85
CA ILE A 117 7.16 -23.17 -11.38
C ILE A 117 7.62 -24.62 -11.58
N MET A 118 7.30 -25.51 -10.64
CA MET A 118 7.74 -26.92 -10.69
C MET A 118 6.90 -27.81 -11.62
N THR A 119 5.63 -27.48 -11.84
CA THR A 119 4.68 -28.33 -12.60
C THR A 119 4.60 -27.97 -14.09
N SER A 120 5.35 -26.96 -14.55
CA SER A 120 5.34 -26.50 -15.95
C SER A 120 5.98 -27.50 -16.91
N HIS A 121 6.89 -28.36 -16.43
CA HIS A 121 7.49 -29.42 -17.22
C HIS A 121 6.55 -30.63 -17.31
N ARG A 122 5.65 -30.62 -18.30
CA ARG A 122 4.97 -31.84 -18.76
C ARG A 122 5.87 -32.56 -19.76
N PRO A 123 6.37 -33.78 -19.47
CA PRO A 123 6.99 -34.60 -20.49
C PRO A 123 5.90 -35.01 -21.48
N GLN A 124 5.91 -34.43 -22.69
CA GLN A 124 5.08 -34.88 -23.80
C GLN A 124 5.50 -36.32 -24.14
N ARG A 125 4.56 -37.25 -24.01
CA ARG A 125 4.63 -38.61 -24.57
C ARG A 125 3.87 -38.63 -25.89
#